data_AF-A0A4R6BD53-F1
#
_entry.id   AF-A0A4R6BD53-F1
#
_cell.length_a   1.000
_cell.length_b   1.000
_cell.length_c   1.000
_cell.angle_alpha   90.00
_cell.angle_beta   90.00
_cell.angle_gamma   90.00
#
_symmetry.space_group_name_H-M   'P 1'
#
loop_
_entity.id
_entity.type
_entity.pdbx_description
1 polymer ?
#
loop_
_entity_poly.entity_id
_entity_poly.type
_entity_poly.pdbx_seq_one_letter_code
_entity_poly.pdbx_strand_id
1 'polypeptide(L)'
;MEKIIGVAGFIDDFKVIISAGNVDGIQEGMELSILSSKGEDIRDPFSGEILGRIPHIKAMIKVILVQDRFSICVIKDQYLPAIALGNANISFFKQRFKFEGKPIERMVTDEPIKVGDIVEI
;
A
#
# COMPACT_ATOMS: atom_id res chain seq x y z
N MET A 1 -11.43 7.63 -16.70
CA MET A 1 -11.93 6.88 -15.53
C MET A 1 -10.73 6.23 -14.90
N GLU A 2 -10.53 6.43 -13.60
CA GLU A 2 -9.52 5.66 -12.87
C GLU A 2 -9.96 4.20 -12.86
N LYS A 3 -9.07 3.31 -13.29
CA LYS A 3 -9.33 1.87 -13.30
C LYS A 3 -9.10 1.35 -11.89
N ILE A 4 -10.08 0.63 -11.35
CA ILE A 4 -9.89 -0.08 -10.08
C ILE A 4 -8.94 -1.25 -10.34
N ILE A 5 -7.83 -1.26 -9.61
CA ILE A 5 -6.83 -2.32 -9.69
C ILE A 5 -7.08 -3.28 -8.55
N GLY A 6 -7.02 -4.57 -8.85
CA GLY A 6 -7.21 -5.61 -7.86
C GLY A 6 -6.25 -6.76 -8.06
N VAL A 7 -6.17 -7.59 -7.03
CA VAL A 7 -5.50 -8.89 -7.09
C VAL A 7 -6.26 -9.79 -8.06
N ALA A 8 -5.62 -10.16 -9.17
CA ALA A 8 -6.19 -11.02 -10.20
C ALA A 8 -5.93 -12.51 -9.94
N GLY A 9 -4.89 -12.86 -9.18
CA GLY A 9 -4.54 -14.23 -8.87
C GLY A 9 -3.23 -14.36 -8.12
N PHE A 10 -2.88 -15.60 -7.78
CA PHE A 10 -1.62 -15.96 -7.12
C PHE A 10 -0.84 -16.93 -8.02
N ILE A 11 0.48 -16.76 -8.07
CA ILE A 11 1.38 -17.70 -8.76
C ILE A 11 1.88 -18.74 -7.75
N ASP A 12 2.34 -18.26 -6.61
CA ASP A 12 2.81 -19.03 -5.46
C ASP A 12 2.60 -18.23 -4.18
N ASP A 13 3.07 -18.74 -3.04
CA ASP A 13 2.90 -18.14 -1.72
C ASP A 13 3.57 -16.75 -1.58
N PHE A 14 4.45 -16.37 -2.50
CA PHE A 14 5.22 -15.12 -2.47
C PHE A 14 4.91 -14.18 -3.63
N LYS A 15 4.17 -14.64 -4.64
CA LYS A 15 3.91 -13.90 -5.89
C LYS A 15 2.43 -13.75 -6.17
N VAL A 16 2.04 -12.51 -6.41
CA VAL A 16 0.68 -12.10 -6.72
C VAL A 16 0.61 -11.44 -8.10
N ILE A 17 -0.52 -11.62 -8.78
CA ILE A 17 -0.82 -10.96 -10.05
C ILE A 17 -1.82 -9.84 -9.78
N ILE A 18 -1.56 -8.65 -10.32
CA ILE A 18 -2.49 -7.52 -10.27
C ILE A 18 -3.10 -7.26 -11.64
N SER A 19 -4.34 -6.76 -11.66
CA SER A 19 -5.08 -6.41 -12.88
C SER A 19 -4.66 -5.08 -13.52
N ALA A 20 -3.37 -4.73 -13.41
CA ALA A 20 -2.79 -3.54 -14.01
C ALA A 20 -1.41 -3.79 -14.59
N GLY A 21 -1.14 -3.18 -15.73
CA GLY A 21 0.09 -3.35 -16.50
C GLY A 21 0.65 -2.04 -17.04
N ASN A 22 1.49 -2.15 -18.07
CA ASN A 22 2.14 -1.00 -18.72
C ASN A 22 1.12 0.04 -19.22
N VAL A 23 -0.02 -0.40 -19.75
CA VAL A 23 -1.08 0.52 -20.24
C VAL A 23 -1.75 1.31 -19.12
N ASP A 24 -1.63 0.84 -17.88
CA ASP A 24 -2.16 1.47 -16.68
C ASP A 24 -1.08 2.29 -15.95
N GLY A 25 0.12 2.44 -16.56
CA GLY A 25 1.25 3.18 -16.00
C GLY A 25 2.09 2.38 -15.00
N ILE A 26 1.88 1.06 -14.89
CA ILE A 26 2.69 0.23 -14.00
C ILE A 26 4.13 0.10 -14.53
N GLN A 27 5.11 0.29 -13.65
CA GLN A 27 6.54 0.16 -13.93
C GLN A 27 7.16 -0.85 -12.95
N GLU A 28 8.20 -1.55 -13.41
CA GLU A 28 8.97 -2.44 -12.56
C GLU A 28 9.63 -1.67 -11.41
N GLY A 29 9.64 -2.28 -10.22
CA GLY A 29 10.19 -1.68 -9.01
C GLY A 29 9.22 -0.81 -8.22
N MET A 30 8.03 -0.49 -8.75
CA MET A 30 7.02 0.25 -7.99
C MET A 30 6.50 -0.56 -6.80
N GLU A 31 6.20 0.16 -5.73
CA GLU A 31 5.69 -0.40 -4.48
C GLU A 31 4.20 -0.07 -4.38
N LEU A 32 3.39 -1.09 -4.16
CA LEU A 32 1.93 -0.99 -4.14
C LEU A 32 1.43 -1.56 -2.81
N SER A 33 0.23 -1.13 -2.39
CA SER A 33 -0.40 -1.65 -1.17
C SER A 33 -1.70 -2.38 -1.48
N ILE A 34 -1.81 -3.62 -0.99
CA ILE A 34 -3.07 -4.37 -1.01
C ILE A 34 -3.91 -3.92 0.17
N LEU A 35 -5.12 -3.44 -0.10
CA LEU A 35 -5.99 -2.83 0.89
C LEU A 35 -6.90 -3.87 1.56
N SER A 36 -7.19 -3.63 2.83
CA SER A 36 -8.25 -4.34 3.55
C SER A 36 -9.61 -3.69 3.32
N SER A 37 -10.67 -4.51 3.36
CA SER A 37 -12.04 -4.03 3.49
C SER A 37 -12.32 -3.37 4.85
N LYS A 38 -11.48 -3.66 5.84
CA LYS A 38 -11.48 -3.00 7.14
C LYS A 38 -10.67 -1.71 7.06
N GLY A 39 -11.02 -0.75 7.89
CA GLY A 39 -10.35 0.53 7.94
C GLY A 39 -10.87 1.36 9.09
N GLU A 40 -10.28 2.53 9.23
CA GLU A 40 -10.69 3.52 10.21
C GLU A 40 -11.65 4.52 9.54
N ASP A 41 -12.83 4.69 10.14
CA ASP A 41 -13.81 5.67 9.66
C ASP A 41 -13.35 7.07 10.07
N ILE A 42 -13.20 7.96 9.10
CA ILE A 42 -13.02 9.39 9.35
C ILE A 42 -14.39 9.97 9.64
N ARG A 43 -14.54 10.58 10.81
CA ARG A 43 -15.78 11.22 11.23
C ARG A 43 -15.64 12.73 11.27
N ASP A 44 -16.70 13.42 10.89
CA ASP A 44 -16.83 14.85 11.13
C ASP A 44 -16.86 15.11 12.64
N PRO A 45 -16.00 15.99 13.17
CA PRO A 45 -15.89 16.23 14.61
C PRO A 45 -17.09 16.98 15.20
N PHE A 46 -17.92 17.63 14.37
CA PHE A 46 -19.07 18.43 14.79
C PHE A 46 -20.40 17.69 14.58
N SER A 47 -20.56 16.98 13.46
CA SER A 47 -21.79 16.23 13.16
C SER A 47 -21.73 14.76 13.56
N GLY A 48 -20.53 14.18 13.69
CA GLY A 48 -20.30 12.75 13.93
C GLY A 48 -20.52 11.86 12.70
N GLU A 49 -20.87 12.45 11.56
CA GLU A 49 -21.09 11.75 10.29
C GLU A 49 -19.80 11.14 9.76
N ILE A 50 -19.90 10.02 9.04
CA ILE A 50 -18.75 9.37 8.42
C ILE A 50 -18.44 10.09 7.10
N LEU A 51 -17.29 10.76 7.05
CA LEU A 51 -16.79 11.46 5.86
C LEU A 51 -16.13 10.50 4.85
N GLY A 52 -15.60 9.38 5.34
CA GLY A 52 -14.93 8.38 4.54
C GLY A 52 -14.26 7.33 5.40
N ARG A 53 -13.56 6.40 4.76
CA ARG A 53 -12.80 5.35 5.44
C ARG A 53 -11.39 5.29 4.88
N ILE A 54 -10.42 5.19 5.78
CA ILE A 54 -9.04 4.88 5.43
C ILE A 54 -8.86 3.37 5.58
N PRO A 55 -8.74 2.60 4.49
CA PRO A 55 -8.57 1.16 4.58
C PRO A 55 -7.20 0.81 5.16
N HIS A 56 -7.17 -0.24 5.97
CA HIS A 56 -5.93 -0.83 6.46
C HIS A 56 -5.17 -1.52 5.32
N ILE A 57 -3.91 -1.88 5.57
CA ILE A 57 -3.06 -2.52 4.58
C ILE A 57 -2.94 -4.01 4.93
N LYS A 58 -3.25 -4.89 3.97
CA LYS A 58 -3.00 -6.33 4.11
C LYS A 58 -1.54 -6.66 3.87
N ALA A 59 -0.97 -6.12 2.80
CA ALA A 59 0.41 -6.35 2.42
C ALA A 59 0.95 -5.23 1.53
N MET A 60 2.25 -4.97 1.64
CA MET A 60 3.00 -4.18 0.68
C MET A 60 3.66 -5.10 -0.32
N ILE A 61 3.54 -4.79 -1.61
CA ILE A 61 4.07 -5.60 -2.69
C ILE A 61 4.95 -4.75 -3.60
N LYS A 62 5.91 -5.39 -4.27
CA LYS A 62 6.80 -4.75 -5.23
C LYS A 62 6.62 -5.39 -6.61
N VAL A 63 6.44 -4.58 -7.63
CA VAL A 63 6.31 -5.03 -9.02
C VAL A 63 7.65 -5.56 -9.51
N ILE A 64 7.67 -6.80 -10.02
CA ILE A 64 8.89 -7.46 -10.55
C ILE A 64 8.83 -7.75 -12.04
N LEU A 65 7.63 -7.80 -12.63
CA LEU A 65 7.44 -7.99 -14.06
C LEU A 65 6.18 -7.26 -14.48
N VAL A 66 6.27 -6.48 -15.55
CA VAL A 66 5.13 -5.76 -16.12
C VAL A 66 4.77 -6.35 -17.49
N GLN A 67 3.51 -6.69 -17.67
CA GLN A 67 2.91 -6.99 -18.97
C GLN A 67 1.98 -5.85 -19.36
N ASP A 68 1.43 -5.89 -20.58
CA ASP A 68 0.57 -4.78 -21.05
C ASP A 68 -0.63 -4.53 -20.15
N ARG A 69 -1.28 -5.59 -19.65
CA ARG A 69 -2.55 -5.51 -18.91
C ARG A 69 -2.53 -6.08 -17.50
N PHE A 70 -1.42 -6.68 -17.08
CA PHE A 70 -1.24 -7.24 -15.75
C PHE A 70 0.22 -7.13 -15.33
N SER A 71 0.49 -7.29 -14.04
CA SER A 71 1.86 -7.30 -13.51
C SER A 71 2.00 -8.37 -12.45
N ILE A 72 3.21 -8.90 -12.31
CA ILE A 72 3.59 -9.82 -11.26
C ILE A 72 4.31 -9.03 -10.18
N CYS A 73 3.87 -9.22 -8.95
CA CYS A 73 4.45 -8.58 -7.78
C CYS A 73 4.90 -9.63 -6.77
N VAL A 74 5.92 -9.30 -5.99
CA VAL A 74 6.35 -10.07 -4.83
C VAL A 74 5.97 -9.34 -3.55
N ILE A 75 5.78 -10.07 -2.46
CA ILE A 75 5.69 -9.46 -1.14
C ILE A 75 6.97 -8.66 -0.90
N LYS A 76 6.82 -7.39 -0.55
CA LYS A 76 7.93 -6.59 -0.08
C LYS A 76 8.27 -7.15 1.30
N ASP A 77 9.28 -8.02 1.37
CA ASP A 77 9.92 -8.34 2.64
C ASP A 77 10.17 -7.03 3.37
N GLN A 78 9.92 -7.00 4.69
CA GLN A 78 10.31 -5.89 5.55
C GLN A 78 11.84 -5.84 5.62
N TYR A 79 12.45 -5.50 4.48
CA TYR A 79 13.87 -5.37 4.31
C TYR A 79 14.22 -4.10 5.07
N LEU A 80 14.68 -4.26 6.31
CA LEU A 80 15.48 -3.25 6.99
C LEU A 80 16.72 -3.08 6.10
N PRO A 81 16.86 -1.97 5.36
CA PRO A 81 18.04 -1.80 4.54
C PRO A 81 19.26 -1.78 5.47
N ALA A 82 20.28 -2.58 5.16
CA ALA A 82 21.57 -2.60 5.84
C ALA A 82 22.40 -1.31 5.60
N ILE A 83 21.74 -0.16 5.50
CA ILE A 83 22.33 1.17 5.24
C ILE A 83 22.54 1.94 6.55
N ALA A 84 22.55 1.25 7.70
CA ALA A 84 22.99 1.83 8.98
C ALA A 84 24.53 1.92 9.11
N LEU A 85 25.26 2.06 8.00
CA LEU A 85 26.73 2.19 7.99
C LEU A 85 27.20 3.20 6.93
N GLY A 86 26.69 4.43 6.98
CA GLY A 86 27.18 5.49 6.10
C GLY A 86 26.77 6.87 6.59
N ASN A 87 27.72 7.64 7.10
CA ASN A 87 27.56 9.00 7.60
C ASN A 87 26.76 9.88 6.62
N ALA A 88 25.55 10.27 7.01
CA ALA A 88 24.81 11.36 6.38
C ALA A 88 24.16 12.20 7.48
N ASN A 89 24.88 13.22 7.94
CA ASN A 89 24.29 14.35 8.65
C ASN A 89 23.40 15.11 7.66
N ILE A 90 22.14 14.71 7.57
CA ILE A 90 21.12 15.45 6.82
C ILE A 90 20.13 15.99 7.85
N SER A 91 20.39 17.21 8.34
CA SER A 91 19.41 17.97 9.12
C SER A 91 18.32 18.51 8.19
N PHE A 92 17.37 17.67 7.81
CA PHE A 92 16.05 18.14 7.37
C PHE A 92 15.26 18.53 8.60
N PHE A 93 15.24 19.80 8.97
CA PHE A 93 14.23 20.33 9.88
C PHE A 93 12.87 20.34 9.16
N LYS A 94 12.25 19.16 9.00
CA LYS A 94 10.86 19.06 8.59
C LYS A 94 10.03 19.42 9.82
N GLN A 95 9.36 20.57 9.79
CA GLN A 95 8.44 20.99 10.84
C GLN A 95 7.38 19.89 11.02
N ARG A 96 7.38 19.23 12.19
CA ARG A 96 6.35 18.25 12.54
C ARG A 96 5.15 19.00 13.09
N PHE A 97 3.94 18.61 12.68
CA PHE A 97 2.73 19.09 13.32
C PHE A 97 2.75 18.69 14.80
N LYS A 98 2.44 19.65 15.67
CA LYS A 98 2.12 19.36 17.06
C LYS A 98 0.63 19.03 17.09
N PHE A 99 0.29 17.81 17.51
CA PHE A 99 -1.08 17.36 17.63
C PHE A 99 -1.26 16.68 18.99
N GLU A 100 -2.48 16.74 19.49
CA GLU A 100 -2.92 16.01 20.69
C GLU A 100 -3.76 14.82 20.24
N GLY A 101 -3.49 13.64 20.79
CA GLY A 101 -4.15 12.38 20.40
C GLY A 101 -3.25 11.40 19.67
N LYS A 102 -3.84 10.30 19.19
CA LYS A 102 -3.14 9.29 18.39
C LYS A 102 -3.36 9.56 16.91
N PRO A 103 -2.32 9.49 16.05
CA PRO A 103 -2.51 9.62 14.62
C PRO A 103 -3.29 8.42 14.08
N ILE A 104 -4.04 8.63 13.00
CA ILE A 104 -4.67 7.54 12.25
C ILE A 104 -3.55 6.73 11.58
N GLU A 105 -3.40 5.48 11.98
CA GLU A 105 -2.38 4.58 11.43
C GLU A 105 -3.05 3.50 10.56
N ARG A 106 -2.59 3.37 9.31
CA ARG A 106 -2.94 2.21 8.49
C ARG A 106 -2.22 0.99 9.05
N MET A 107 -2.89 0.28 9.95
CA MET A 107 -2.36 -0.95 10.52
C MET A 107 -2.12 -2.00 9.41
N VAL A 108 -1.04 -2.75 9.55
CA VAL A 108 -0.84 -3.98 8.77
C VAL A 108 -1.68 -5.06 9.43
N THR A 109 -2.62 -5.63 8.68
CA THR A 109 -3.55 -6.63 9.20
C THR A 109 -3.06 -8.04 8.88
N ASP A 110 -3.29 -9.00 9.78
CA ASP A 110 -3.07 -10.44 9.52
C ASP A 110 -4.16 -11.07 8.62
N GLU A 111 -4.98 -10.24 7.96
CA GLU A 111 -6.02 -10.73 7.07
C GLU A 111 -5.40 -11.34 5.80
N PRO A 112 -5.81 -12.56 5.40
CA PRO A 112 -5.28 -13.18 4.20
C PRO A 112 -5.66 -12.35 2.97
N ILE A 113 -4.72 -12.27 2.03
CA ILE A 113 -4.93 -11.67 0.71
C ILE A 113 -5.89 -12.58 -0.07
N LYS A 114 -6.84 -11.97 -0.78
CA LYS A 114 -7.85 -12.65 -1.60
C LYS A 114 -7.85 -12.08 -3.01
N VAL A 115 -8.22 -12.92 -3.98
CA VAL A 115 -8.53 -12.45 -5.33
C VAL A 115 -9.67 -11.44 -5.26
N GLY A 116 -9.49 -10.30 -5.92
CA GLY A 116 -10.42 -9.17 -5.89
C GLY A 116 -10.10 -8.10 -4.84
N ASP A 117 -9.11 -8.31 -3.96
CA ASP A 117 -8.64 -7.25 -3.06
C ASP A 117 -8.11 -6.05 -3.87
N ILE A 118 -8.43 -4.84 -3.42
CA ILE A 118 -8.04 -3.60 -4.11
C ILE A 118 -6.56 -3.32 -3.89
N VAL A 119 -5.90 -2.83 -4.93
CA VAL A 119 -4.49 -2.42 -4.91
C VAL A 119 -4.39 -0.91 -5.15
N GLU A 120 -3.67 -0.24 -4.26
CA GLU A 120 -3.34 1.19 -4.33
C GLU A 120 -1.95 1.35 -4.97
N ILE A 121 -1.84 2.20 -6.01
CA ILE A 121 -0.58 2.59 -6.68
C ILE A 121 0.02 3.82 -6.03
#